data_AF-A0A842LVP1-F1
#
_entry.id   AF-A0A842LVP1-F1
#
_cell.length_a   1.000
_cell.length_b   1.000
_cell.length_c   1.000
_cell.angle_alpha   90.00
_cell.angle_beta   90.00
_cell.angle_gamma   90.00
#
_symmetry.space_group_name_H-M   'P 1'
#
loop_
_entity.id
_entity.type
_entity.pdbx_description
1 polymer ?
#
loop_
_entity_poly.entity_id
_entity_poly.type
_entity_poly.pdbx_seq_one_letter_code
_entity_poly.pdbx_strand_id
1 'polypeptide(L)'
;MSIRDLMGLIRSEEYRVLAENFLSLSTLQVLVYIIPFITLPYLTRVLGVYNYGLVNFAIAFNTYFIIITDYGFNLSAVREISVNREDPHRVSEIFSSVMLIKGILATLSFCILLLVILNIPRFSVNWQVYIFAFGLVIGNVIFPTWFYQGMERMKYITVLNVLT
;
A
#
# COMPACT_ATOMS: atom_id res chain seq x y z
N MET A 1 43.70 -6.26 1.18
CA MET A 1 42.58 -7.20 1.03
C MET A 1 42.57 -7.63 -0.44
N SER A 2 42.88 -8.90 -0.72
CA SER A 2 43.23 -9.35 -2.07
C SER A 2 41.97 -9.51 -2.93
N ILE A 3 42.06 -9.22 -4.23
CA ILE A 3 40.97 -9.40 -5.21
C ILE A 3 40.44 -10.87 -5.23
N ARG A 4 41.28 -11.83 -4.82
CA ARG A 4 40.90 -13.24 -4.64
C ARG A 4 39.99 -13.49 -3.43
N ASP A 5 40.11 -12.71 -2.37
CA ASP A 5 39.27 -12.84 -1.17
C ASP A 5 37.83 -12.35 -1.47
N LEU A 6 37.72 -11.32 -2.33
CA LEU A 6 36.43 -10.82 -2.85
C LEU A 6 35.74 -11.86 -3.76
N MET A 7 36.50 -12.57 -4.58
CA MET A 7 36.00 -13.67 -5.43
C MET A 7 35.60 -14.93 -4.63
N GLY A 8 36.19 -15.14 -3.45
CA GLY A 8 35.82 -16.23 -2.54
C GLY A 8 34.49 -16.00 -1.83
N LEU A 9 34.18 -14.75 -1.48
CA LEU A 9 32.90 -14.35 -0.87
C LEU A 9 31.72 -14.38 -1.86
N ILE A 10 31.98 -14.14 -3.15
CA ILE A 10 30.97 -14.22 -4.24
C ILE A 10 30.49 -15.66 -4.49
N ARG A 11 31.16 -16.67 -3.92
CA ARG A 11 30.83 -18.09 -4.12
C ARG A 11 29.96 -18.69 -3.01
N SER A 12 29.45 -17.89 -2.08
CA SER A 12 28.50 -18.33 -1.06
C SER A 12 27.07 -18.39 -1.61
N GLU A 13 26.28 -19.32 -1.06
CA GLU A 13 24.84 -19.49 -1.38
C GLU A 13 24.07 -18.16 -1.25
N GLU A 14 24.51 -17.27 -0.35
CA GLU A 14 23.97 -15.92 -0.17
C GLU A 14 24.08 -15.05 -1.44
N TYR A 15 25.19 -15.08 -2.18
CA TYR A 15 25.36 -14.25 -3.37
C TYR A 15 24.43 -14.67 -4.51
N ARG A 16 24.17 -15.98 -4.62
CA ARG A 16 23.22 -16.54 -5.58
C ARG A 16 21.79 -16.15 -5.22
N VAL A 17 21.40 -16.25 -3.95
CA VAL A 17 20.09 -15.80 -3.46
C VAL A 17 19.90 -14.30 -3.66
N LEU A 18 20.94 -13.49 -3.42
CA LEU A 18 20.92 -12.05 -3.68
C LEU A 18 20.72 -11.74 -5.16
N ALA A 19 21.43 -12.42 -6.07
CA ALA A 19 21.30 -12.23 -7.51
C ALA A 19 19.91 -12.64 -8.02
N GLU A 20 19.38 -13.78 -7.57
CA GLU A 20 18.03 -14.26 -7.93
C GLU A 20 16.94 -13.28 -7.42
N ASN A 21 17.05 -12.79 -6.19
CA ASN A 21 16.13 -11.78 -5.65
C ASN A 21 16.23 -10.45 -6.38
N PHE A 22 17.45 -9.98 -6.68
CA PHE A 22 17.68 -8.74 -7.41
C PHE A 22 17.08 -8.80 -8.82
N LEU A 23 17.31 -9.90 -9.56
CA LEU A 23 16.74 -10.10 -10.89
C LEU A 23 15.21 -10.18 -10.84
N SER A 24 14.66 -10.88 -9.84
CA SER A 24 13.21 -11.00 -9.65
C SER A 24 12.55 -9.65 -9.35
N LEU A 25 13.11 -8.89 -8.40
CA LEU A 25 12.62 -7.55 -8.06
C LEU A 25 12.77 -6.57 -9.22
N SER A 26 13.90 -6.59 -9.93
CA SER A 26 14.13 -5.73 -11.09
C SER A 26 13.13 -6.03 -12.21
N THR A 27 12.86 -7.31 -12.47
CA THR A 27 11.87 -7.72 -13.47
C THR A 27 10.46 -7.26 -13.07
N LEU A 28 10.09 -7.45 -11.80
CA LEU A 28 8.83 -6.93 -11.27
C LEU A 28 8.71 -5.41 -11.44
N GLN A 29 9.76 -4.66 -11.09
CA GLN A 29 9.77 -3.20 -11.21
C GLN A 29 9.59 -2.75 -12.66
N VAL A 30 10.27 -3.42 -13.61
CA VAL A 30 10.12 -3.16 -15.04
C VAL A 30 8.67 -3.41 -15.49
N LEU A 31 8.06 -4.51 -15.08
CA LEU A 31 6.66 -4.80 -15.40
C LEU A 31 5.70 -3.75 -14.82
N VAL A 32 5.93 -3.32 -13.57
CA VAL A 32 5.14 -2.27 -12.91
C VAL A 32 5.20 -0.94 -13.67
N TYR A 33 6.30 -0.64 -14.37
CA TYR A 33 6.39 0.57 -15.22
C TYR A 33 5.89 0.38 -16.64
N ILE A 34 6.12 -0.79 -17.26
CA ILE A 34 5.68 -1.08 -18.63
C ILE A 34 4.16 -1.22 -18.71
N ILE A 35 3.51 -1.82 -17.71
CA ILE A 35 2.05 -2.01 -17.71
C ILE A 35 1.33 -0.67 -17.84
N PRO A 36 1.55 0.36 -16.99
CA PRO A 36 0.99 1.70 -17.13
C PRO A 36 1.29 2.34 -18.48
N PHE A 37 2.48 2.10 -19.05
CA PHE A 37 2.88 2.69 -20.32
C PHE A 37 2.04 2.15 -21.50
N ILE A 38 1.64 0.87 -21.45
CA ILE A 38 0.77 0.25 -22.45
C ILE A 38 -0.71 0.53 -22.15
N THR A 39 -1.12 0.52 -20.87
CA THR A 39 -2.51 0.75 -20.49
C THR A 39 -2.91 2.22 -20.63
N LEU A 40 -2.00 3.18 -20.47
CA LEU A 40 -2.26 4.61 -20.68
C LEU A 40 -2.88 4.93 -22.04
N PRO A 41 -2.27 4.58 -23.19
CA PRO A 41 -2.84 4.89 -24.49
C PRO A 41 -4.17 4.16 -24.74
N TYR A 42 -4.35 2.97 -24.17
CA TYR A 42 -5.60 2.23 -24.26
C TYR A 42 -6.71 2.91 -23.44
N LEU A 43 -6.47 3.17 -22.16
CA LEU A 43 -7.43 3.79 -21.25
C LEU A 43 -7.79 5.20 -21.68
N THR A 44 -6.81 6.00 -22.13
CA THR A 44 -7.09 7.35 -22.64
C THR A 44 -7.90 7.34 -23.95
N ARG A 45 -7.77 6.29 -24.78
CA ARG A 45 -8.59 6.12 -25.99
C ARG A 45 -10.03 5.66 -25.66
N VAL A 46 -10.20 4.75 -24.71
CA VAL A 46 -11.51 4.18 -24.35
C VAL A 46 -12.31 5.09 -23.42
N LEU A 47 -11.69 5.60 -22.36
CA LEU A 47 -12.34 6.47 -21.37
C LEU A 47 -12.33 7.94 -21.81
N GLY A 48 -11.41 8.32 -22.70
CA GLY A 48 -11.11 9.72 -22.98
C GLY A 48 -10.17 10.33 -21.93
N VAL A 49 -9.37 11.30 -22.36
CA VAL A 49 -8.36 11.98 -21.51
C VAL A 49 -9.00 12.61 -20.26
N TYR A 50 -10.20 13.17 -20.40
CA TYR A 50 -10.93 13.82 -19.31
C TYR A 50 -11.29 12.84 -18.19
N ASN A 51 -11.93 11.71 -18.51
CA ASN A 51 -12.36 10.73 -17.51
C ASN A 51 -11.17 10.01 -16.87
N TYR A 52 -10.12 9.71 -17.65
CA TYR A 52 -8.88 9.15 -17.10
C TYR A 52 -8.21 10.09 -16.10
N GLY A 53 -8.16 11.40 -16.40
CA GLY A 53 -7.64 12.42 -15.48
C GLY A 53 -8.47 12.53 -14.21
N LEU A 54 -9.81 12.47 -14.33
CA LEU A 54 -10.73 12.49 -13.20
C LEU A 54 -10.53 11.30 -12.26
N VAL A 55 -10.39 10.08 -12.79
CA VAL A 55 -10.14 8.87 -11.99
C VAL A 55 -8.80 8.97 -11.25
N ASN A 56 -7.72 9.33 -11.95
CA ASN A 56 -6.41 9.48 -11.32
C ASN A 56 -6.40 10.58 -10.26
N PHE A 57 -7.12 11.68 -10.50
CA PHE A 57 -7.28 12.73 -9.51
C PHE A 57 -8.04 12.21 -8.28
N ALA A 58 -9.11 11.43 -8.45
CA ALA A 58 -9.84 10.82 -7.34
C ALA A 58 -8.97 9.83 -6.54
N ILE A 59 -8.13 9.05 -7.20
CA ILE A 59 -7.16 8.15 -6.54
C ILE A 59 -6.12 8.96 -5.75
N ALA A 60 -5.51 9.98 -6.36
CA ALA A 60 -4.54 10.84 -5.71
C ALA A 60 -5.15 11.58 -4.51
N PHE A 61 -6.38 12.07 -4.66
CA PHE A 61 -7.11 12.71 -3.58
C PHE A 61 -7.37 11.75 -2.40
N ASN A 62 -7.80 10.52 -2.70
CA ASN A 62 -8.00 9.50 -1.66
C ASN A 62 -6.70 9.03 -1.00
N THR A 63 -5.56 9.15 -1.68
CA THR A 63 -4.25 8.81 -1.11
C THR A 63 -3.93 9.67 0.11
N TYR A 64 -4.41 10.92 0.17
CA TYR A 64 -4.27 11.74 1.39
C TYR A 64 -5.04 11.14 2.57
N PHE A 65 -6.23 10.57 2.36
CA PHE A 65 -6.96 9.87 3.42
C PHE A 65 -6.24 8.59 3.85
N ILE A 66 -5.60 7.86 2.92
CA ILE A 66 -4.77 6.70 3.27
C ILE A 66 -3.65 7.11 4.23
N ILE A 67 -2.94 8.21 3.93
CA ILE A 67 -1.89 8.74 4.81
C ILE A 67 -2.44 9.08 6.19
N ILE A 68 -3.63 9.70 6.26
CA ILE A 68 -4.30 10.02 7.52
C ILE A 68 -4.66 8.75 8.29
N THR A 69 -5.25 7.74 7.64
CA THR A 69 -5.63 6.48 8.30
C THR A 69 -4.44 5.65 8.75
N ASP A 70 -3.30 5.77 8.07
CA ASP A 70 -2.09 5.08 8.46
C ASP A 70 -1.37 5.75 9.64
N TYR A 71 -1.55 7.06 9.89
CA TYR A 71 -1.09 7.84 11.08
C TYR A 71 0.24 7.38 11.74
N GLY A 72 1.21 6.90 10.96
CA GLY A 72 2.46 6.33 11.49
C GLY A 72 2.38 4.94 12.14
N PHE A 73 1.24 4.24 12.10
CA PHE A 73 1.07 2.86 12.58
C PHE A 73 2.02 1.86 11.89
N ASN A 74 2.40 2.14 10.64
CA ASN A 74 3.42 1.36 9.93
C ASN A 74 4.81 1.40 10.60
N LEU A 75 5.03 2.30 11.58
CA LEU A 75 6.25 2.35 12.39
C LEU A 75 5.98 1.97 13.85
N SER A 76 5.02 2.63 14.49
CA SER A 76 4.73 2.44 15.92
C SER A 76 4.17 1.05 16.21
N ALA A 77 3.10 0.65 15.52
CA ALA A 77 2.44 -0.63 15.75
C ALA A 77 3.31 -1.82 15.32
N VAL A 78 4.06 -1.67 14.22
CA VAL A 78 5.05 -2.67 13.78
C VAL A 78 6.09 -2.90 14.87
N ARG A 79 6.64 -1.83 15.45
CA ARG A 79 7.63 -1.92 16.54
C ARG A 79 7.03 -2.60 17.78
N GLU A 80 5.85 -2.18 18.22
CA GLU A 80 5.22 -2.74 19.42
C GLU A 80 4.89 -4.22 19.28
N ILE A 81 4.38 -4.65 18.12
CA ILE A 81 4.15 -6.07 17.84
C ILE A 81 5.47 -6.84 17.80
N SER A 82 6.50 -6.31 17.15
CA SER A 82 7.79 -7.00 17.02
C SER A 82 8.43 -7.27 18.39
N VAL A 83 8.29 -6.34 19.33
CA VAL A 83 8.80 -6.48 20.71
C VAL A 83 7.97 -7.48 21.54
N ASN A 84 6.66 -7.51 21.36
CA ASN A 84 5.74 -8.33 22.17
C ASN A 84 5.25 -9.60 21.45
N ARG A 85 5.91 -10.02 20.36
CA ARG A 85 5.46 -11.11 19.47
C ARG A 85 5.21 -12.46 20.14
N GLU A 86 5.85 -12.71 21.28
CA GLU A 86 5.70 -13.96 22.05
C GLU A 86 4.50 -13.93 23.01
N ASP A 87 3.92 -12.76 23.27
CA ASP A 87 2.74 -12.59 24.11
C ASP A 87 1.48 -12.37 23.25
N PRO A 88 0.66 -13.42 23.02
CA PRO A 88 -0.54 -13.32 22.20
C PRO A 88 -1.60 -12.39 22.79
N HIS A 89 -1.66 -12.23 24.11
CA HIS A 89 -2.62 -11.31 24.74
C HIS A 89 -2.26 -9.87 24.42
N ARG A 90 -0.97 -9.51 24.57
CA ARG A 90 -0.51 -8.15 24.29
C ARG A 90 -0.62 -7.80 22.81
N VAL A 91 -0.30 -8.75 21.92
CA VAL A 91 -0.48 -8.58 20.47
C VAL A 91 -1.94 -8.35 20.10
N SER A 92 -2.88 -9.10 20.69
CA SER A 92 -4.31 -8.94 20.44
C SER A 92 -4.83 -7.57 20.90
N GLU A 93 -4.33 -7.06 22.03
CA GLU A 93 -4.67 -5.74 22.56
C GLU A 93 -4.19 -4.62 21.63
N ILE A 94 -2.93 -4.67 21.19
CA ILE A 94 -2.36 -3.71 20.22
C ILE A 94 -3.14 -3.79 18.91
N PHE A 95 -3.40 -5.01 18.42
CA PHE A 95 -4.12 -5.22 17.16
C PHE A 95 -5.50 -4.56 17.17
N SER A 96 -6.28 -4.85 18.22
CA SER A 96 -7.64 -4.33 18.37
C SER A 96 -7.63 -2.81 18.53
N SER A 97 -6.68 -2.27 19.32
CA SER A 97 -6.57 -0.83 19.56
C SER A 97 -6.26 -0.08 18.26
N VAL A 98 -5.27 -0.55 17.48
CA VAL A 98 -4.91 0.07 16.20
C VAL A 98 -6.06 -0.05 15.20
N MET A 99 -6.69 -1.22 15.08
CA MET A 99 -7.82 -1.39 14.15
C MET A 99 -9.01 -0.49 14.51
N LEU A 100 -9.32 -0.33 15.79
CA LEU A 100 -10.37 0.60 16.23
C LEU A 100 -10.01 2.05 15.85
N ILE A 101 -8.78 2.49 16.10
CA ILE A 101 -8.34 3.84 15.74
C ILE A 101 -8.37 4.04 14.22
N LYS A 102 -7.84 3.10 13.42
CA LYS A 102 -7.91 3.16 11.95
C LYS A 102 -9.36 3.21 11.47
N GLY A 103 -10.28 2.46 12.10
CA GLY A 103 -11.71 2.50 11.78
C GLY A 103 -12.35 3.86 12.07
N ILE A 104 -12.00 4.50 13.19
CA ILE A 104 -12.46 5.86 13.52
C ILE A 104 -11.92 6.87 12.52
N LEU A 105 -10.62 6.80 12.20
CA LEU A 105 -9.98 7.68 11.22
C LEU A 105 -10.56 7.51 9.81
N ALA A 106 -10.88 6.27 9.42
CA ALA A 106 -11.52 5.97 8.14
C ALA A 106 -12.93 6.56 8.09
N THR A 107 -13.70 6.40 9.16
CA THR A 107 -15.05 6.99 9.27
C THR A 107 -15.00 8.52 9.20
N LEU A 108 -14.06 9.14 9.92
CA LEU A 108 -13.84 10.58 9.86
C LEU A 108 -13.45 11.04 8.44
N SER A 109 -12.55 10.30 7.79
CA SER A 109 -12.12 10.58 6.41
C SER A 109 -13.28 10.48 5.42
N PHE A 110 -14.18 9.50 5.60
CA PHE A 110 -15.38 9.36 4.79
C PHE A 110 -16.35 10.53 4.99
N CYS A 111 -16.56 10.96 6.24
CA CYS A 111 -17.36 12.15 6.54
C CYS A 111 -16.78 13.41 5.88
N ILE A 112 -15.46 13.60 5.95
CA ILE A 112 -14.78 14.72 5.29
C ILE A 112 -14.98 14.65 3.78
N LEU A 113 -14.83 13.46 3.17
CA LEU A 113 -15.08 13.28 1.74
C LEU A 113 -16.51 13.67 1.36
N LEU A 114 -17.52 13.22 2.12
CA LEU A 114 -18.91 13.59 1.87
C LEU A 114 -19.13 15.09 1.97
N LEU A 115 -18.55 15.76 2.97
CA LEU A 115 -18.62 17.22 3.10
C LEU A 115 -17.99 17.91 1.88
N VAL A 116 -16.84 17.44 1.40
CA VAL A 116 -16.19 17.98 0.20
C VAL A 116 -17.07 17.82 -1.04
N ILE A 117 -17.69 16.64 -1.22
CA ILE A 117 -18.58 16.36 -2.34
C ILE A 117 -19.81 17.28 -2.32
N LEU A 118 -20.40 17.53 -1.15
CA LEU A 118 -21.61 18.35 -1.01
C LEU A 118 -21.34 19.86 -1.16
N ASN A 119 -20.18 20.33 -0.68
CA ASN A 119 -19.87 21.77 -0.67
C ASN A 119 -19.16 22.25 -1.94
N ILE A 120 -18.50 21.38 -2.69
CA ILE A 120 -17.75 21.77 -3.89
C ILE A 120 -18.47 21.27 -5.16
N PRO A 121 -19.08 22.17 -5.96
CA PRO A 121 -19.87 21.80 -7.15
C PRO A 121 -19.08 20.98 -8.17
N ARG A 122 -17.76 21.15 -8.24
CA ARG A 122 -16.89 20.37 -9.14
C ARG A 122 -16.78 18.90 -8.73
N PHE A 123 -16.89 18.60 -7.45
CA PHE A 123 -16.85 17.22 -6.92
C PHE A 123 -18.23 16.57 -6.97
N SER A 124 -19.31 17.35 -6.82
CA SER A 124 -20.68 16.83 -6.86
C SER A 124 -21.07 16.26 -8.24
N VAL A 125 -20.55 16.81 -9.34
CA VAL A 125 -20.85 16.31 -10.70
C VAL A 125 -20.37 14.87 -10.90
N ASN A 126 -19.23 14.51 -10.32
CA ASN A 126 -18.58 13.20 -10.51
C ASN A 126 -18.44 12.42 -9.19
N TRP A 127 -19.38 12.62 -8.27
CA TRP A 127 -19.32 12.10 -6.89
C TRP A 127 -19.08 10.59 -6.84
N GLN A 128 -19.64 9.83 -7.79
CA GLN A 128 -19.50 8.37 -7.87
C GLN A 128 -18.04 7.94 -7.94
N VAL A 129 -17.22 8.63 -8.75
CA VAL A 129 -15.80 8.29 -8.93
C VAL A 129 -15.03 8.44 -7.62
N TYR A 130 -15.31 9.51 -6.86
CA TYR A 130 -14.67 9.76 -5.57
C TYR A 130 -15.08 8.74 -4.51
N ILE A 131 -16.37 8.34 -4.47
CA ILE A 131 -16.85 7.32 -3.54
C ILE A 131 -16.29 5.93 -3.89
N PHE A 132 -16.24 5.56 -5.16
CA PHE A 132 -15.62 4.29 -5.56
C PHE A 132 -14.13 4.28 -5.25
N ALA A 133 -13.42 5.38 -5.50
CA ALA A 133 -12.00 5.50 -5.16
C ALA A 133 -11.73 5.47 -3.64
N PHE A 134 -12.71 5.86 -2.80
CA PHE A 134 -12.61 5.72 -1.34
C PHE A 134 -12.53 4.24 -0.91
N GLY A 135 -12.96 3.30 -1.75
CA GLY A 135 -12.73 1.86 -1.54
C GLY A 135 -11.26 1.51 -1.32
N LEU A 136 -10.31 2.29 -1.88
CA LEU A 136 -8.87 2.13 -1.62
C LEU A 136 -8.51 2.39 -0.15
N VAL A 137 -9.14 3.40 0.47
CA VAL A 137 -8.94 3.73 1.90
C VAL A 137 -9.47 2.60 2.77
N ILE A 138 -10.67 2.11 2.45
CA ILE A 138 -11.28 0.98 3.15
C ILE A 138 -10.40 -0.27 3.03
N GLY A 139 -9.88 -0.57 1.82
CA GLY A 139 -8.95 -1.67 1.61
C GLY A 139 -7.70 -1.55 2.48
N ASN A 140 -7.05 -0.38 2.51
CA ASN A 140 -5.88 -0.14 3.35
C ASN A 140 -6.15 -0.33 4.86
N VAL A 141 -7.36 -0.01 5.32
CA VAL A 141 -7.74 -0.17 6.74
C VAL A 141 -8.04 -1.64 7.06
N ILE A 142 -8.77 -2.34 6.19
CA ILE A 142 -9.16 -3.74 6.40
C ILE A 142 -7.97 -4.69 6.29
N PHE A 143 -6.97 -4.38 5.45
CA PHE A 143 -5.78 -5.20 5.27
C PHE A 143 -4.59 -4.63 6.06
N PRO A 144 -4.37 -5.05 7.32
CA PRO A 144 -3.34 -4.52 8.20
C PRO A 144 -1.96 -5.07 7.82
N THR A 145 -1.34 -4.51 6.77
CA THR A 145 0.01 -4.89 6.33
C THR A 145 1.04 -4.77 7.46
N TRP A 146 0.90 -3.73 8.30
CA TRP A 146 1.72 -3.48 9.51
C TRP A 146 1.70 -4.65 10.51
N PHE A 147 0.57 -5.37 10.65
CA PHE A 147 0.49 -6.53 11.55
C PHE A 147 1.37 -7.67 11.06
N TYR A 148 1.27 -8.00 9.77
CA TYR A 148 2.10 -9.04 9.15
C TYR A 148 3.58 -8.65 9.11
N GLN A 149 3.89 -7.36 8.99
CA GLN A 149 5.25 -6.82 9.11
C GLN A 149 5.81 -7.04 10.52
N GLY A 150 5.05 -6.68 11.57
CA GLY A 150 5.48 -6.85 12.96
C GLY A 150 5.67 -8.31 13.38
N MET A 151 4.92 -9.24 12.76
CA MET A 151 5.04 -10.68 12.98
C MET A 151 6.13 -11.36 12.12
N GLU A 152 6.90 -10.61 11.32
CA GLU A 152 7.89 -11.11 10.35
C GLU A 152 7.32 -12.08 9.29
N ARG A 153 6.00 -12.05 9.04
CA ARG A 153 5.31 -12.93 8.09
C ARG A 153 5.04 -12.22 6.75
N MET A 154 6.11 -11.73 6.13
CA MET A 154 6.07 -10.93 4.88
C MET A 154 5.55 -11.67 3.64
N LYS A 155 5.53 -13.02 3.67
CA LYS A 155 5.04 -13.84 2.56
C LYS A 155 3.58 -13.52 2.20
N TYR A 156 2.73 -13.28 3.20
CA TYR A 156 1.31 -12.96 2.98
C TYR A 156 1.13 -11.60 2.30
N ILE A 157 1.93 -10.60 2.70
CA ILE A 157 1.92 -9.27 2.08
C ILE A 157 2.33 -9.36 0.61
N THR A 158 3.35 -10.18 0.32
CA THR A 158 3.87 -10.34 -1.04
C THR A 158 2.83 -10.94 -1.98
N VAL A 159 2.11 -11.98 -1.54
CA VAL A 159 1.04 -12.61 -2.34
C VAL A 159 -0.10 -11.61 -2.61
N LEU A 160 -0.50 -10.84 -1.60
CA LEU A 160 -1.56 -9.84 -1.73
C LEU A 160 -1.17 -8.70 -2.69
N ASN A 161 0.07 -8.19 -2.59
CA ASN A 161 0.57 -7.15 -3.48
C ASN A 161 0.75 -7.60 -4.94
N VAL A 162 0.99 -8.90 -5.18
CA VAL A 162 1.07 -9.43 -6.55
C VAL A 162 -0.32 -9.62 -7.18
N LEU A 163 -1.34 -9.85 -6.34
CA LEU A 163 -2.74 -10.01 -6.78
C LEU A 163 -3.48 -8.69 -6.97
N THR A 164 -3.03 -7.60 -6.33
CA THR A 164 -3.66 -6.28 -6.32
C THR A 164 -3.02 -5.38 -7.37
#